data_AF-A0A3B3CSS7-F1
#
_entry.id   AF-A0A3B3CSS7-F1
#
_cell.length_a   1.000
_cell.length_b   1.000
_cell.length_c   1.000
_cell.angle_alpha   90.00
_cell.angle_beta   90.00
_cell.angle_gamma   90.00
#
_symmetry.space_group_name_H-M   'P 1'
#
loop_
_entity.id
_entity.type
_entity.pdbx_description
1 polymer ?
#
loop_
_entity_poly.entity_id
_entity_poly.type
_entity_poly.pdbx_seq_one_letter_code
_entity_poly.pdbx_strand_id
1 'polypeptide(L)'
;MIDRVFCIIFRTVRGLSPVTPVSSALHSGHPAATPPSSTEHAPTPCPRVFVLPCFSPEHPVPLILKDSWFRCGSSELMEVRGPGPELVLVFSGKRKSGKDYITDLISDRLGPAVCSVLRLSGPLKKQYAQEHGLDLDQLLGPGPYKEQYRADMILWGEARRSQDPGFFCRLATAGAAQPVWVVSDARRLSDLQWFRSEFTQQTVSVRVQCSNETRQKRGWSFTPGVDDAESECGLDEGVHFDWVITNEAAAPPLDEQLQPILDLARKAAASANQ
;
A
#
# COMPACT_ATOMS: atom_id res chain seq x y z
N MET A 1 -39.37 1.63 18.28
CA MET A 1 -38.93 2.78 19.11
C MET A 1 -37.96 2.24 20.14
N ILE A 2 -36.66 2.38 19.87
CA ILE A 2 -35.50 2.49 20.77
C ILE A 2 -34.28 2.36 19.87
N ASP A 3 -33.69 3.52 19.59
CA ASP A 3 -32.40 3.69 18.94
C ASP A 3 -31.28 3.12 19.81
N ARG A 4 -30.36 2.38 19.19
CA ARG A 4 -29.03 2.14 19.72
C ARG A 4 -27.98 2.52 18.69
N VAL A 5 -27.77 3.83 18.62
CA VAL A 5 -26.48 4.43 18.26
C VAL A 5 -25.49 4.09 19.36
N PHE A 6 -24.44 3.33 19.06
CA PHE A 6 -23.10 3.42 19.68
C PHE A 6 -22.17 2.45 18.96
N CYS A 7 -21.29 2.96 18.09
CA CYS A 7 -20.16 2.21 17.58
C CYS A 7 -18.90 3.03 17.85
N ILE A 8 -18.35 2.84 19.05
CA ILE A 8 -17.01 3.26 19.44
C ILE A 8 -16.30 1.98 19.90
N ILE A 9 -15.28 1.54 19.16
CA ILE A 9 -14.24 0.68 19.73
C ILE A 9 -12.89 1.30 19.38
N PHE A 10 -12.40 2.13 20.31
CA PHE A 10 -10.97 2.30 20.56
C PHE A 10 -10.56 1.21 21.53
N ARG A 11 -9.64 0.34 21.11
CA ARG A 11 -9.04 -0.70 21.94
C ARG A 11 -8.07 -0.02 22.92
N THR A 12 -8.54 0.31 24.13
CA THR A 12 -7.68 0.83 25.21
C THR A 12 -7.21 -0.35 26.06
N VAL A 13 -5.90 -0.62 26.04
CA VAL A 13 -5.22 -1.53 26.95
C VAL A 13 -5.24 -0.89 28.35
N ARG A 14 -5.94 -1.52 29.30
CA ARG A 14 -5.89 -1.17 30.72
C ARG A 14 -4.84 -2.02 31.41
N GLY A 15 -3.98 -1.37 32.19
CA GLY A 15 -3.18 -2.00 33.22
C GLY A 15 -1.92 -1.21 33.47
N LEU A 16 -2.00 -0.19 34.33
CA LEU A 16 -0.99 0.23 35.31
C LEU A 16 -1.57 1.41 36.13
N SER A 17 -1.46 1.31 37.45
CA SER A 17 -2.09 2.15 38.47
C SER A 17 -1.57 3.59 38.50
N PRO A 18 -2.37 4.56 39.00
CA PRO A 18 -1.95 5.96 39.08
C PRO A 18 -1.04 6.20 40.29
N VAL A 19 0.12 6.79 40.05
CA VAL A 19 0.99 7.37 41.08
C VAL A 19 0.65 8.85 41.20
N THR A 20 0.37 9.29 42.43
CA THR A 20 0.07 10.67 42.82
C THR A 20 1.28 11.60 42.62
N PRO A 21 1.12 12.85 42.15
CA PRO A 21 2.18 13.85 42.22
C PRO A 21 2.09 14.65 43.52
N VAL A 22 3.20 14.67 44.27
CA VAL A 22 3.43 15.56 45.40
C VAL A 22 3.91 16.91 44.88
N SER A 23 3.35 17.98 45.44
CA SER A 23 3.67 19.38 45.20
C SER A 23 4.80 19.86 46.14
N SER A 24 5.78 20.57 45.60
CA SER A 24 6.63 21.56 46.29
C SER A 24 7.35 22.39 45.21
N ALA A 25 6.90 23.59 44.86
CA ALA A 25 7.14 24.87 45.53
C ALA A 25 8.61 25.34 45.53
N LEU A 26 8.81 26.46 44.79
CA LEU A 26 9.71 27.60 45.07
C LEU A 26 11.23 27.36 45.03
N HIS A 27 11.92 28.05 44.11
CA HIS A 27 12.83 29.17 44.43
C HIS A 27 13.38 29.87 43.16
N SER A 28 13.28 31.21 43.16
CA SER A 28 14.14 32.27 42.55
C SER A 28 15.04 31.93 41.35
N GLY A 29 15.09 32.68 40.24
CA GLY A 29 14.98 34.14 40.10
C GLY A 29 16.35 34.83 40.21
N HIS A 30 17.16 34.82 39.14
CA HIS A 30 17.87 36.00 38.57
C HIS A 30 18.78 35.61 37.38
N PRO A 31 18.84 36.43 36.31
CA PRO A 31 19.67 36.19 35.12
C PRO A 31 20.91 37.09 35.06
N ALA A 32 21.74 36.81 34.04
CA ALA A 32 22.73 37.68 33.39
C ALA A 32 24.22 37.36 33.66
N ALA A 33 24.90 36.88 32.62
CA ALA A 33 26.19 37.41 32.19
C ALA A 33 26.48 36.95 30.74
N THR A 34 26.62 37.92 29.85
CA THR A 34 27.09 37.83 28.46
C THR A 34 28.62 37.63 28.38
N PRO A 35 29.16 37.24 27.21
CA PRO A 35 30.52 36.72 27.04
C PRO A 35 31.54 37.76 26.54
N PRO A 36 32.83 37.40 26.50
CA PRO A 36 33.73 37.82 25.41
C PRO A 36 34.49 36.60 24.84
N SER A 37 34.44 36.33 23.53
CA SER A 37 35.23 36.92 22.43
C SER A 37 36.73 36.54 22.42
N SER A 38 37.15 35.82 21.37
CA SER A 38 38.46 35.84 20.67
C SER A 38 38.57 34.59 19.78
N THR A 39 38.53 34.72 18.43
CA THR A 39 39.69 34.77 17.49
C THR A 39 40.55 33.50 17.56
N GLU A 40 41.01 32.83 16.51
CA GLU A 40 41.09 33.03 15.05
C GLU A 40 41.74 31.73 14.48
N HIS A 41 41.80 31.62 13.15
CA HIS A 41 42.74 30.81 12.34
C HIS A 41 42.41 29.34 11.99
N ALA A 42 41.96 29.17 10.73
CA ALA A 42 42.45 28.12 9.83
C ALA A 42 43.90 28.46 9.38
N PRO A 43 44.75 27.49 8.99
CA PRO A 43 44.67 26.93 7.62
C PRO A 43 45.02 25.44 7.48
N THR A 44 44.58 24.86 6.35
CA THR A 44 45.03 23.59 5.75
C THR A 44 46.47 23.68 5.22
N PRO A 45 47.20 22.55 5.03
CA PRO A 45 47.21 21.85 3.73
C PRO A 45 47.34 20.31 3.75
N CYS A 46 46.85 19.68 2.67
CA CYS A 46 47.12 18.30 2.19
C CYS A 46 48.63 18.08 1.83
N PRO A 47 49.11 16.95 1.23
CA PRO A 47 48.50 15.64 0.89
C PRO A 47 49.40 14.43 1.27
N ARG A 48 48.89 13.19 1.21
CA ARG A 48 49.74 12.02 0.96
C ARG A 48 49.09 11.01 0.00
N VAL A 49 49.63 11.03 -1.21
CA VAL A 49 49.55 10.01 -2.26
C VAL A 49 50.36 8.78 -1.81
N PHE A 50 49.84 7.57 -1.99
CA PHE A 50 50.66 6.37 -2.07
C PHE A 50 50.35 5.65 -3.38
N VAL A 51 51.41 5.49 -4.18
CA VAL A 51 51.46 4.80 -5.47
C VAL A 51 51.76 3.32 -5.22
N LEU A 52 51.17 2.48 -6.07
CA LEU A 52 51.35 1.04 -6.25
C LEU A 52 52.82 0.59 -6.34
N PRO A 53 53.05 -0.73 -6.24
CA PRO A 53 53.89 -1.38 -7.25
C PRO A 53 53.14 -2.46 -8.04
N CYS A 54 53.41 -2.42 -9.33
CA CYS A 54 53.04 -3.33 -10.39
C CYS A 54 53.75 -4.69 -10.23
N PHE A 55 53.07 -5.81 -10.44
CA PHE A 55 53.69 -7.05 -10.93
C PHE A 55 52.64 -7.96 -11.61
N SER A 56 52.97 -8.43 -12.80
CA SER A 56 52.32 -9.46 -13.65
C SER A 56 53.45 -10.38 -14.16
N PRO A 57 53.23 -11.48 -14.93
CA PRO A 57 52.06 -12.33 -15.23
C PRO A 57 52.38 -13.85 -15.04
N GLU A 58 51.64 -14.75 -15.70
CA GLU A 58 51.78 -16.23 -15.88
C GLU A 58 50.86 -17.07 -14.95
N HIS A 59 49.94 -17.94 -15.37
CA HIS A 59 49.81 -18.84 -16.54
C HIS A 59 48.32 -19.36 -16.68
N PRO A 60 47.97 -20.18 -17.69
CA PRO A 60 46.68 -20.13 -18.40
C PRO A 60 45.59 -21.10 -17.90
N VAL A 61 44.33 -20.81 -18.22
CA VAL A 61 43.22 -21.78 -18.18
C VAL A 61 42.45 -21.72 -19.51
N PRO A 62 41.99 -22.87 -20.04
CA PRO A 62 41.85 -23.06 -21.48
C PRO A 62 40.58 -22.46 -22.07
N LEU A 63 40.78 -21.89 -23.25
CA LEU A 63 39.79 -21.52 -24.24
C LEU A 63 39.26 -22.80 -24.91
N ILE A 64 38.00 -23.17 -24.66
CA ILE A 64 37.25 -24.03 -25.58
C ILE A 64 36.21 -23.16 -26.27
N LEU A 65 36.59 -22.84 -27.50
CA LEU A 65 35.81 -22.22 -28.56
C LEU A 65 34.79 -23.23 -29.14
N LYS A 66 33.67 -22.66 -29.61
CA LYS A 66 32.82 -23.09 -30.74
C LYS A 66 31.70 -24.10 -30.44
N ASP A 67 30.46 -23.93 -30.91
CA ASP A 67 29.97 -23.11 -32.01
C ASP A 67 28.44 -22.91 -31.94
N SER A 68 28.01 -21.71 -32.34
CA SER A 68 26.79 -21.38 -33.11
C SER A 68 25.47 -22.13 -32.85
N TRP A 69 24.45 -21.38 -32.40
CA TRP A 69 23.11 -21.43 -33.02
C TRP A 69 22.54 -20.01 -33.18
N PHE A 70 22.42 -19.61 -34.45
CA PHE A 70 21.65 -18.48 -34.92
C PHE A 70 20.14 -18.79 -34.76
N ARG A 71 19.35 -17.77 -34.35
CA ARG A 71 17.89 -17.61 -34.52
C ARG A 71 16.98 -18.85 -34.38
N CYS A 72 16.20 -18.92 -33.29
CA CYS A 72 14.74 -19.10 -33.37
C CYS A 72 14.09 -18.87 -32.00
N GLY A 73 13.03 -18.06 -31.96
CA GLY A 73 12.00 -17.94 -30.91
C GLY A 73 12.43 -18.15 -29.46
N SER A 74 12.75 -17.05 -28.76
CA SER A 74 12.72 -17.04 -27.29
C SER A 74 11.27 -17.21 -26.84
N SER A 75 10.85 -18.47 -26.68
CA SER A 75 9.70 -18.83 -25.87
C SER A 75 9.96 -18.26 -24.48
N GLU A 76 9.28 -17.16 -24.20
CA GLU A 76 9.08 -16.61 -22.88
C GLU A 76 8.86 -17.76 -21.91
N LEU A 77 9.66 -17.79 -20.83
CA LEU A 77 9.44 -18.68 -19.71
C LEU A 77 8.04 -18.34 -19.17
N MET A 78 7.02 -19.02 -19.68
CA MET A 78 5.69 -19.01 -19.11
C MET A 78 5.84 -19.60 -17.72
N GLU A 79 5.95 -18.73 -16.71
CA GLU A 79 5.60 -19.12 -15.35
C GLU A 79 4.24 -19.78 -15.43
N VAL A 80 4.20 -21.07 -15.10
CA VAL A 80 2.95 -21.83 -15.00
C VAL A 80 2.18 -21.21 -13.84
N ARG A 81 1.34 -20.22 -14.17
CA ARG A 81 0.43 -19.61 -13.20
C ARG A 81 -0.51 -20.71 -12.73
N GLY A 82 -0.73 -20.78 -11.42
CA GLY A 82 -1.79 -21.61 -10.85
C GLY A 82 -3.15 -21.24 -11.47
N PRO A 83 -4.22 -22.02 -11.18
CA PRO A 83 -5.55 -21.66 -11.63
C PRO A 83 -5.85 -20.21 -11.19
N GLY A 84 -6.24 -19.38 -12.15
CA GLY A 84 -6.59 -17.99 -11.90
C GLY A 84 -7.83 -17.88 -11.00
N PRO A 85 -8.18 -16.67 -10.55
CA PRO A 85 -9.38 -16.46 -9.75
C PRO A 85 -10.63 -16.73 -10.59
N GLU A 86 -11.71 -17.16 -9.94
CA GLU A 86 -13.05 -17.16 -10.52
C GLU A 86 -13.71 -15.78 -10.41
N LEU A 87 -13.28 -14.96 -9.45
CA LEU A 87 -13.78 -13.59 -9.26
C LEU A 87 -12.69 -12.67 -8.71
N VAL A 88 -12.55 -11.48 -9.31
CA VAL A 88 -11.71 -10.39 -8.81
C VAL A 88 -12.58 -9.18 -8.51
N LEU A 89 -12.78 -8.89 -7.23
CA LEU A 89 -13.45 -7.69 -6.75
C LEU A 89 -12.42 -6.56 -6.56
N VAL A 90 -12.43 -5.55 -7.43
CA VAL A 90 -11.50 -4.42 -7.36
C VAL A 90 -12.17 -3.22 -6.70
N PHE A 91 -11.82 -2.99 -5.44
CA PHE A 91 -12.37 -1.91 -4.62
C PHE A 91 -11.58 -0.61 -4.77
N SER A 92 -12.32 0.48 -4.90
CA SER A 92 -11.80 1.84 -4.76
C SER A 92 -12.68 2.67 -3.85
N GLY A 93 -12.13 3.75 -3.30
CA GLY A 93 -12.87 4.68 -2.45
C GLY A 93 -11.94 5.60 -1.69
N LYS A 94 -12.38 6.84 -1.50
CA LYS A 94 -11.60 7.88 -0.81
C LYS A 94 -11.36 7.53 0.66
N ARG A 95 -10.32 8.10 1.24
CA ARG A 95 -10.05 8.00 2.68
C ARG A 95 -11.28 8.37 3.52
N LYS A 96 -11.56 7.57 4.56
CA LYS A 96 -12.73 7.67 5.44
C LYS A 96 -14.10 7.37 4.79
N SER A 97 -14.15 6.82 3.57
CA SER A 97 -15.41 6.33 2.97
C SER A 97 -15.94 5.04 3.61
N GLY A 98 -15.09 4.31 4.34
CA GLY A 98 -15.43 3.00 4.93
C GLY A 98 -15.08 1.81 4.03
N LYS A 99 -14.31 2.04 2.96
CA LYS A 99 -13.81 0.98 2.07
C LYS A 99 -13.13 -0.16 2.81
N ASP A 100 -12.17 0.13 3.70
CA ASP A 100 -11.43 -0.89 4.44
C ASP A 100 -12.38 -1.76 5.29
N TYR A 101 -13.32 -1.13 5.99
CA TYR A 101 -14.35 -1.84 6.76
C TYR A 101 -15.19 -2.77 5.89
N ILE A 102 -15.59 -2.33 4.69
CA ILE A 102 -16.39 -3.13 3.76
C ILE A 102 -15.57 -4.32 3.23
N THR A 103 -14.31 -4.11 2.83
CA THR A 103 -13.47 -5.20 2.32
C THR A 103 -13.16 -6.23 3.41
N ASP A 104 -12.94 -5.78 4.64
CA ASP A 104 -12.74 -6.67 5.80
C ASP A 104 -14.01 -7.47 6.08
N LEU A 105 -15.19 -6.82 6.09
CA LEU A 105 -16.48 -7.48 6.28
C LEU A 105 -16.79 -8.53 5.20
N ILE A 106 -16.46 -8.25 3.94
CA ILE A 106 -16.59 -9.23 2.84
C ILE A 106 -15.66 -10.42 3.08
N SER A 107 -14.39 -10.15 3.41
CA SER A 107 -13.41 -11.20 3.71
C SER A 107 -13.87 -12.09 4.87
N ASP A 108 -14.39 -11.49 5.95
CA ASP A 108 -14.89 -12.23 7.11
C ASP A 108 -16.10 -13.10 6.77
N ARG A 109 -17.01 -12.63 5.90
CA ARG A 109 -18.20 -13.38 5.47
C ARG A 109 -17.91 -14.52 4.51
N LEU A 110 -16.85 -14.41 3.71
CA LEU A 110 -16.44 -15.45 2.76
C LEU A 110 -15.48 -16.46 3.39
N GLY A 111 -14.64 -16.01 4.33
CA GLY A 111 -13.65 -16.82 5.01
C GLY A 111 -12.35 -17.01 4.21
N PRO A 112 -11.24 -17.34 4.90
CA PRO A 112 -9.88 -17.35 4.33
C PRO A 112 -9.63 -18.48 3.31
N ALA A 113 -10.48 -19.50 3.30
CA ALA A 113 -10.43 -20.57 2.30
C ALA A 113 -10.97 -20.12 0.93
N VAL A 114 -11.88 -19.15 0.92
CA VAL A 114 -12.59 -18.68 -0.29
C VAL A 114 -12.05 -17.35 -0.79
N CYS A 115 -11.68 -16.46 0.12
CA CYS A 115 -11.35 -15.08 -0.19
C CYS A 115 -9.91 -14.73 0.23
N SER A 116 -9.19 -14.05 -0.68
CA SER A 116 -7.90 -13.42 -0.39
C SER A 116 -7.99 -11.92 -0.56
N VAL A 117 -7.57 -11.15 0.45
CA VAL A 117 -7.48 -9.70 0.36
C VAL A 117 -6.11 -9.30 -0.16
N LEU A 118 -6.10 -8.72 -1.37
CA LEU A 118 -4.89 -8.25 -2.04
C LEU A 118 -4.73 -6.74 -1.81
N ARG A 119 -3.48 -6.33 -1.55
CA ARG A 119 -3.11 -4.92 -1.32
C ARG A 119 -1.99 -4.53 -2.28
N LEU A 120 -2.27 -3.63 -3.22
CA LEU A 120 -1.30 -3.08 -4.17
C LEU A 120 -0.22 -2.24 -3.45
N SER A 121 -0.58 -1.64 -2.32
CA SER A 121 0.38 -0.93 -1.46
C SER A 121 1.42 -1.84 -0.79
N GLY A 122 1.16 -3.15 -0.66
CA GLY A 122 2.10 -4.11 -0.08
C GLY A 122 3.36 -4.26 -0.92
N PRO A 123 3.24 -4.69 -2.20
CA PRO A 123 4.36 -4.74 -3.13
C PRO A 123 5.08 -3.40 -3.33
N LEU A 124 4.35 -2.28 -3.36
CA LEU A 124 4.93 -0.94 -3.40
C LEU A 124 5.94 -0.73 -2.27
N LYS A 125 5.51 -0.96 -1.02
CA LYS A 125 6.37 -0.78 0.15
C LYS A 125 7.54 -1.76 0.16
N LYS A 126 7.29 -3.03 -0.20
CA LYS A 126 8.32 -4.08 -0.22
C LYS A 126 9.44 -3.75 -1.22
N GLN A 127 9.07 -3.41 -2.45
CA GLN A 127 10.04 -3.09 -3.51
C GLN A 127 10.77 -1.78 -3.21
N TYR A 128 10.06 -0.75 -2.74
CA TYR A 128 10.68 0.51 -2.34
C TYR A 128 11.68 0.32 -1.20
N ALA A 129 11.32 -0.43 -0.15
CA ALA A 129 12.24 -0.71 0.95
C ALA A 129 13.48 -1.48 0.48
N GLN A 130 13.30 -2.45 -0.40
CA GLN A 130 14.40 -3.25 -0.94
C GLN A 130 15.38 -2.41 -1.77
N GLU A 131 14.89 -1.55 -2.66
CA GLU A 131 15.75 -0.71 -3.52
C GLU A 131 16.48 0.40 -2.77
N HIS A 132 15.86 0.91 -1.70
CA HIS A 132 16.40 2.02 -0.90
C HIS A 132 17.09 1.57 0.39
N GLY A 133 17.20 0.26 0.63
CA GLY A 133 17.83 -0.29 1.84
C GLY A 133 17.12 0.10 3.14
N LEU A 134 15.79 0.19 3.11
CA LEU A 134 14.96 0.60 4.26
C LEU A 134 14.49 -0.61 5.07
N ASP A 135 14.15 -0.36 6.33
CA ASP A 135 13.50 -1.35 7.19
C ASP A 135 12.03 -1.53 6.79
N LEU A 136 11.72 -2.69 6.21
CA LEU A 136 10.38 -3.02 5.73
C LEU A 136 9.36 -3.06 6.87
N ASP A 137 9.72 -3.60 8.04
CA ASP A 137 8.79 -3.74 9.15
C ASP A 137 8.40 -2.37 9.71
N GLN A 138 9.34 -1.42 9.78
CA GLN A 138 9.05 -0.04 10.14
C GLN A 138 8.21 0.69 9.08
N LEU A 139 8.43 0.41 7.79
CA LEU A 139 7.66 1.00 6.68
C LEU A 139 6.22 0.45 6.61
N LEU A 140 6.01 -0.78 7.06
CA LEU A 140 4.69 -1.40 7.22
C LEU A 140 3.99 -0.93 8.51
N GLY A 141 4.75 -0.56 9.53
CA GLY A 141 4.26 -0.15 10.85
C GLY A 141 3.48 1.17 10.91
N PRO A 142 2.90 1.49 12.08
CA PRO A 142 2.11 2.70 12.28
C PRO A 142 2.94 3.96 12.58
N GLY A 143 4.26 3.85 12.71
CA GLY A 143 5.14 4.91 13.19
C GLY A 143 5.38 6.07 12.21
N PRO A 144 6.10 7.13 12.66
CA PRO A 144 6.43 8.28 11.82
C PRO A 144 7.40 7.94 10.67
N TYR A 145 8.12 6.83 10.79
CA TYR A 145 9.08 6.33 9.80
C TYR A 145 8.47 6.25 8.40
N LYS A 146 7.30 5.62 8.25
CA LYS A 146 6.64 5.52 6.94
C LYS A 146 6.23 6.87 6.35
N GLU A 147 5.94 7.85 7.20
CA GLU A 147 5.39 9.13 6.77
C GLU A 147 6.49 10.05 6.25
N GLN A 148 7.74 9.85 6.71
CA GLN A 148 8.93 10.49 6.15
C GLN A 148 9.15 10.11 4.68
N TYR A 149 8.89 8.85 4.32
CA TYR A 149 9.14 8.34 2.95
C TYR A 149 7.89 8.31 2.08
N ARG A 150 6.73 8.73 2.59
CA ARG A 150 5.45 8.54 1.90
C ARG A 150 5.41 9.23 0.54
N ALA A 151 5.86 10.49 0.47
CA ALA A 151 5.84 11.27 -0.76
C ALA A 151 6.76 10.66 -1.82
N ASP A 152 8.01 10.39 -1.46
CA ASP A 152 9.01 9.80 -2.35
C ASP A 152 8.61 8.40 -2.83
N MET A 153 8.03 7.57 -1.94
CA MET A 153 7.53 6.25 -2.28
C MET A 153 6.35 6.31 -3.26
N ILE A 154 5.46 7.31 -3.12
CA ILE A 154 4.36 7.52 -4.08
C ILE A 154 4.95 7.89 -5.44
N LEU A 155 5.87 8.86 -5.50
CA LEU A 155 6.52 9.29 -6.74
C LEU A 155 7.28 8.15 -7.43
N TRP A 156 8.08 7.39 -6.68
CA TRP A 156 8.75 6.20 -7.17
C TRP A 156 7.75 5.17 -7.70
N GLY A 157 6.65 4.96 -6.99
CA GLY A 157 5.57 4.07 -7.41
C GLY A 157 4.92 4.51 -8.73
N GLU A 158 4.67 5.81 -8.92
CA GLU A 158 4.14 6.31 -10.19
C GLU A 158 5.12 6.15 -11.33
N ALA A 159 6.42 6.39 -11.10
CA ALA A 159 7.44 6.14 -12.11
C ALA A 159 7.43 4.67 -12.56
N ARG A 160 7.33 3.72 -11.61
CA ARG A 160 7.18 2.29 -11.93
C ARG A 160 5.92 1.98 -12.73
N ARG A 161 4.75 2.52 -12.32
CA ARG A 161 3.49 2.30 -13.05
C ARG A 161 3.47 2.91 -14.45
N SER A 162 4.14 4.05 -14.63
CA SER A 162 4.23 4.70 -15.94
C SER A 162 5.00 3.86 -16.95
N GLN A 163 6.00 3.10 -16.48
CA GLN A 163 6.77 2.17 -17.31
C GLN A 163 6.05 0.84 -17.48
N ASP A 164 5.37 0.37 -16.43
CA ASP A 164 4.69 -0.92 -16.39
C ASP A 164 3.45 -0.85 -15.48
N PRO A 165 2.26 -0.58 -16.06
CA PRO A 165 1.01 -0.43 -15.33
C PRO A 165 0.65 -1.64 -14.45
N GLY A 166 1.09 -2.84 -14.83
CA GLY A 166 0.80 -4.09 -14.14
C GLY A 166 1.82 -4.48 -13.07
N PHE A 167 2.89 -3.70 -12.87
CA PHE A 167 4.02 -4.08 -12.00
C PHE A 167 3.57 -4.51 -10.59
N PHE A 168 2.85 -3.65 -9.89
CA PHE A 168 2.37 -3.96 -8.53
C PHE A 168 1.22 -4.96 -8.52
N CYS A 169 0.40 -4.98 -9.56
CA CYS A 169 -0.72 -5.91 -9.66
C CYS A 169 -0.22 -7.35 -9.74
N ARG A 170 0.75 -7.63 -10.62
CA ARG A 170 1.36 -8.96 -10.74
C ARG A 170 2.02 -9.40 -9.43
N LEU A 171 2.75 -8.51 -8.77
CA LEU A 171 3.35 -8.80 -7.48
C LEU A 171 2.30 -9.06 -6.38
N ALA A 172 1.17 -8.35 -6.40
CA ALA A 172 0.09 -8.53 -5.43
C ALA A 172 -0.65 -9.86 -5.65
N THR A 173 -0.74 -10.34 -6.88
CA THR A 173 -1.48 -11.56 -7.25
C THR A 173 -0.63 -12.83 -7.24
N ALA A 174 0.71 -12.73 -7.29
CA ALA A 174 1.61 -13.86 -7.51
C ALA A 174 1.46 -15.04 -6.52
N GLY A 175 0.98 -14.79 -5.30
CA GLY A 175 0.78 -15.81 -4.27
C GLY A 175 -0.68 -16.10 -3.91
N ALA A 176 -1.63 -15.53 -4.65
CA ALA A 176 -3.06 -15.68 -4.36
C ALA A 176 -3.58 -17.00 -4.96
N ALA A 177 -4.15 -17.85 -4.12
CA ALA A 177 -4.63 -19.18 -4.52
C ALA A 177 -6.15 -19.34 -4.37
N GLN A 178 -6.79 -18.44 -3.63
CA GLN A 178 -8.22 -18.46 -3.37
C GLN A 178 -9.01 -18.15 -4.67
N PRO A 179 -10.22 -18.70 -4.84
CA PRO A 179 -11.03 -18.45 -6.03
C PRO A 179 -11.58 -17.02 -6.09
N VAL A 180 -11.73 -16.34 -4.95
CA VAL A 180 -12.20 -14.95 -4.89
C VAL A 180 -11.07 -14.04 -4.40
N TRP A 181 -10.72 -13.03 -5.19
CA TRP A 181 -9.73 -12.02 -4.83
C TRP A 181 -10.43 -10.69 -4.55
N VAL A 182 -10.08 -10.06 -3.43
CA VAL A 182 -10.54 -8.72 -3.05
C VAL A 182 -9.35 -7.77 -3.12
N VAL A 183 -9.20 -7.05 -4.22
CA VAL A 183 -8.19 -6.01 -4.37
C VAL A 183 -8.69 -4.77 -3.63
N SER A 184 -8.15 -4.54 -2.44
CA SER A 184 -8.75 -3.62 -1.48
C SER A 184 -8.41 -2.15 -1.70
N ASP A 185 -7.30 -1.82 -2.36
CA ASP A 185 -6.72 -0.46 -2.38
C ASP A 185 -6.33 0.03 -3.78
N ALA A 186 -7.15 -0.28 -4.79
CA ALA A 186 -7.01 0.31 -6.12
C ALA A 186 -7.25 1.83 -6.07
N ARG A 187 -6.31 2.58 -6.64
CA ARG A 187 -6.28 4.05 -6.56
C ARG A 187 -6.18 4.71 -7.93
N ARG A 188 -5.74 3.97 -8.95
CA ARG A 188 -5.46 4.51 -10.28
C ARG A 188 -6.28 3.81 -11.33
N LEU A 189 -6.56 4.52 -12.41
CA LEU A 189 -7.22 3.95 -13.58
C LEU A 189 -6.41 2.79 -14.17
N SER A 190 -5.08 2.89 -14.16
CA SER A 190 -4.17 1.82 -14.60
C SER A 190 -4.37 0.52 -13.82
N ASP A 191 -4.65 0.61 -12.51
CA ASP A 191 -4.90 -0.57 -11.67
C ASP A 191 -6.16 -1.29 -12.19
N LEU A 192 -7.26 -0.54 -12.35
CA LEU A 192 -8.53 -1.08 -12.86
C LEU A 192 -8.42 -1.64 -14.27
N GLN A 193 -7.74 -0.92 -15.16
CA GLN A 193 -7.53 -1.33 -16.55
C GLN A 193 -6.74 -2.63 -16.62
N TRP A 194 -5.69 -2.77 -15.81
CA TRP A 194 -4.90 -3.99 -15.76
C TRP A 194 -5.75 -5.19 -15.36
N PHE A 195 -6.49 -5.13 -14.25
CA PHE A 195 -7.35 -6.25 -13.81
C PHE A 195 -8.42 -6.59 -14.86
N ARG A 196 -9.07 -5.59 -15.46
CA ARG A 196 -10.05 -5.80 -16.54
C ARG A 196 -9.44 -6.44 -17.79
N SER A 197 -8.20 -6.12 -18.10
CA SER A 197 -7.51 -6.73 -19.25
C SER A 197 -7.03 -8.16 -18.96
N GLU A 198 -6.54 -8.41 -17.75
CA GLU A 198 -5.94 -9.69 -17.38
C GLU A 198 -7.01 -10.73 -17.01
N PHE A 199 -8.07 -10.29 -16.33
CA PHE A 199 -9.16 -11.14 -15.83
C PHE A 199 -10.50 -10.61 -16.34
N THR A 200 -10.66 -10.54 -17.66
CA THR A 200 -11.77 -9.84 -18.32
C THR A 200 -13.16 -10.35 -17.94
N GLN A 201 -13.33 -11.65 -17.73
CA GLN A 201 -14.64 -12.23 -17.38
C GLN A 201 -14.86 -12.30 -15.87
N GLN A 202 -13.80 -12.17 -15.08
CA GLN A 202 -13.81 -12.36 -13.63
C GLN A 202 -13.75 -11.02 -12.88
N THR A 203 -13.37 -9.92 -13.54
CA THR A 203 -13.18 -8.63 -12.86
C THR A 203 -14.49 -7.90 -12.68
N VAL A 204 -14.75 -7.52 -11.44
CA VAL A 204 -15.84 -6.63 -11.05
C VAL A 204 -15.26 -5.48 -10.23
N SER A 205 -15.52 -4.26 -10.69
CA SER A 205 -15.09 -3.03 -10.06
C SER A 205 -16.15 -2.47 -9.12
N VAL A 206 -15.76 -2.16 -7.88
CA VAL A 206 -16.66 -1.68 -6.82
C VAL A 206 -16.16 -0.34 -6.27
N ARG A 207 -17.00 0.69 -6.33
CA ARG A 207 -16.72 2.01 -5.74
C ARG A 207 -17.43 2.16 -4.41
N VAL A 208 -16.69 2.44 -3.35
CA VAL A 208 -17.24 2.85 -2.05
C VAL A 208 -17.22 4.36 -1.96
N GLN A 209 -18.40 4.97 -1.84
CA GLN A 209 -18.58 6.41 -1.77
C GLN A 209 -19.40 6.85 -0.57
N CYS A 210 -19.14 8.08 -0.14
CA CYS A 210 -19.97 8.84 0.79
C CYS A 210 -19.64 10.33 0.59
N SER A 211 -20.52 11.20 1.06
CA SER A 211 -20.36 12.64 1.16
C SER A 211 -19.14 13.02 1.99
N ASN A 212 -18.63 14.22 1.72
CA ASN A 212 -17.60 14.84 2.53
C ASN A 212 -18.06 15.08 3.97
N GLU A 213 -19.34 15.39 4.19
CA GLU A 213 -19.93 15.58 5.53
C GLU A 213 -19.82 14.30 6.38
N THR A 214 -20.14 13.15 5.79
CA THR A 214 -20.00 11.85 6.46
C THR A 214 -18.54 11.50 6.70
N ARG A 215 -17.63 11.85 5.78
CA ARG A 215 -16.18 11.71 6.02
C ARG A 215 -15.74 12.60 7.19
N GLN A 216 -16.21 13.85 7.26
CA GLN A 216 -15.90 14.79 8.35
C GLN A 216 -16.35 14.26 9.71
N LYS A 217 -17.57 13.71 9.80
CA LYS A 217 -18.06 13.02 11.00
C LYS A 217 -17.17 11.86 11.46
N ARG A 218 -16.37 11.29 10.54
CA ARG A 218 -15.39 10.21 10.79
C ARG A 218 -13.95 10.74 11.01
N GLY A 219 -13.81 12.04 11.27
CA GLY A 219 -12.54 12.72 11.50
C GLY A 219 -11.72 12.97 10.24
N TRP A 220 -12.37 13.04 9.06
CA TRP A 220 -11.70 13.55 7.86
C TRP A 220 -11.63 15.08 7.92
N SER A 221 -10.45 15.61 7.62
CA SER A 221 -10.24 17.02 7.31
C SER A 221 -9.43 17.07 6.02
N PHE A 222 -9.79 17.99 5.12
CA PHE A 222 -9.09 18.16 3.87
C PHE A 222 -7.62 18.49 4.13
N THR A 223 -6.73 17.71 3.53
CA THR A 223 -5.28 17.90 3.62
C THR A 223 -4.74 18.14 2.20
N PRO A 224 -4.30 19.37 1.87
CA PRO A 224 -3.67 19.67 0.58
C PRO A 224 -2.45 18.77 0.34
N GLY A 225 -2.25 18.34 -0.91
CA GLY A 225 -1.22 17.38 -1.31
C GLY A 225 -1.53 15.91 -0.96
N VAL A 226 -2.65 15.63 -0.28
CA VAL A 226 -3.09 14.27 0.05
C VAL A 226 -4.45 13.99 -0.53
N ASP A 227 -5.46 14.80 -0.18
CA ASP A 227 -6.86 14.58 -0.56
C ASP A 227 -7.19 15.10 -1.97
N ASP A 228 -6.28 15.86 -2.58
CA ASP A 228 -6.29 16.37 -3.96
C ASP A 228 -5.24 15.70 -4.86
N ALA A 229 -4.45 14.78 -4.31
CA ALA A 229 -3.46 14.01 -5.05
C ALA A 229 -4.12 12.91 -5.89
N GLU A 230 -3.47 12.49 -6.98
CA GLU A 230 -3.93 11.38 -7.83
C GLU A 230 -4.19 10.09 -7.04
N SER A 231 -3.42 9.84 -5.98
CA SER A 231 -3.60 8.67 -5.12
C SER A 231 -4.96 8.61 -4.40
N GLU A 232 -5.70 9.71 -4.31
CA GLU A 232 -7.06 9.79 -3.75
C GLU A 232 -8.12 10.12 -4.83
N CYS A 233 -7.77 10.89 -5.86
CA CYS A 233 -8.71 11.40 -6.88
C CYS A 233 -8.65 10.68 -8.23
N GLY A 234 -7.68 9.80 -8.47
CA GLY A 234 -7.42 9.16 -9.77
C GLY A 234 -8.55 8.27 -10.32
N LEU A 235 -9.64 8.12 -9.57
CA LEU A 235 -10.82 7.33 -9.91
C LEU A 235 -12.13 8.10 -9.70
N ASP A 236 -12.07 9.43 -9.65
CA ASP A 236 -13.26 10.27 -9.43
C ASP A 236 -14.06 10.54 -10.70
N GLU A 237 -13.41 10.64 -11.86
CA GLU A 237 -14.02 11.03 -13.13
C GLU A 237 -13.67 10.04 -14.25
N GLY A 238 -14.59 9.86 -15.20
CA GLY A 238 -14.35 9.03 -16.40
C GLY A 238 -14.24 7.53 -16.14
N VAL A 239 -14.62 7.05 -14.95
CA VAL A 239 -14.55 5.63 -14.59
C VAL A 239 -15.95 5.05 -14.41
N HIS A 240 -16.26 4.03 -15.22
CA HIS A 240 -17.43 3.18 -15.00
C HIS A 240 -17.12 2.17 -13.90
N PHE A 241 -18.02 1.99 -12.94
CA PHE A 241 -17.95 0.94 -11.92
C PHE A 241 -19.14 0.01 -12.07
N ASP A 242 -18.92 -1.29 -11.87
CA ASP A 242 -19.99 -2.29 -11.98
C ASP A 242 -20.94 -2.20 -10.78
N TRP A 243 -20.40 -1.87 -9.60
CA TRP A 243 -21.18 -1.57 -8.41
C TRP A 243 -20.70 -0.34 -7.66
N VAL A 244 -21.64 0.37 -7.06
CA VAL A 244 -21.40 1.51 -6.20
C VAL A 244 -22.06 1.28 -4.85
N ILE A 245 -21.26 1.21 -3.80
CA ILE A 245 -21.73 1.12 -2.41
C ILE A 245 -21.74 2.52 -1.82
N THR A 246 -22.91 2.98 -1.41
CA THR A 246 -23.09 4.28 -0.76
C THR A 246 -23.14 4.09 0.75
N ASN A 247 -22.06 4.49 1.43
CA ASN A 247 -21.91 4.37 2.87
C ASN A 247 -22.39 5.65 3.58
N GLU A 248 -23.70 5.87 3.51
CA GLU A 248 -24.39 7.03 4.08
C GLU A 248 -25.51 6.62 5.03
N ALA A 249 -25.87 7.51 5.96
CA ALA A 249 -26.97 7.26 6.89
C ALA A 249 -28.33 7.13 6.19
N ALA A 250 -28.50 7.84 5.07
CA ALA A 250 -29.73 7.81 4.27
C ALA A 250 -29.70 6.75 3.14
N ALA A 251 -28.60 6.02 2.99
CA ALA A 251 -28.51 4.95 1.99
C ALA A 251 -29.24 3.68 2.46
N PRO A 252 -29.55 2.74 1.56
CA PRO A 252 -30.02 1.41 1.95
C PRO A 252 -29.08 0.76 2.95
N PRO A 253 -29.57 -0.11 3.84
CA PRO A 253 -28.73 -0.87 4.77
C PRO A 253 -27.54 -1.51 4.07
N LEU A 254 -26.35 -1.42 4.69
CA LEU A 254 -25.12 -1.92 4.08
C LEU A 254 -25.24 -3.40 3.69
N ASP A 255 -25.92 -4.21 4.50
CA ASP A 255 -26.14 -5.63 4.22
C ASP A 255 -26.88 -5.87 2.91
N GLU A 256 -27.89 -5.06 2.61
CA GLU A 256 -28.64 -5.14 1.35
C GLU A 256 -27.74 -4.78 0.16
N GLN A 257 -26.89 -3.76 0.32
CA GLN A 257 -25.93 -3.36 -0.73
C GLN A 257 -24.83 -4.42 -0.95
N LEU A 258 -24.44 -5.16 0.08
CA LEU A 258 -23.41 -6.20 0.00
C LEU A 258 -23.93 -7.54 -0.52
N GLN A 259 -25.22 -7.81 -0.34
CA GLN A 259 -25.81 -9.11 -0.68
C GLN A 259 -25.52 -9.55 -2.13
N PRO A 260 -25.70 -8.71 -3.18
CA PRO A 260 -25.40 -9.10 -4.56
C PRO A 260 -23.93 -9.47 -4.79
N ILE A 261 -23.00 -8.75 -4.14
CA ILE A 261 -21.56 -8.98 -4.24
C ILE A 261 -21.19 -10.31 -3.57
N LEU A 262 -21.76 -10.56 -2.38
CA LEU A 262 -21.54 -11.80 -1.63
C LEU A 262 -22.11 -13.01 -2.37
N ASP A 263 -23.27 -12.87 -3.00
CA ASP A 263 -23.87 -13.95 -3.80
C ASP A 263 -23.06 -14.24 -5.05
N LEU A 264 -22.52 -13.22 -5.73
CA LEU A 264 -21.60 -13.43 -6.84
C LEU A 264 -20.34 -14.17 -6.38
N ALA A 265 -19.72 -13.73 -5.28
CA ALA A 265 -18.53 -14.36 -4.72
C ALA A 265 -18.76 -15.82 -4.32
N ARG A 266 -19.90 -16.13 -3.71
CA ARG A 266 -20.25 -17.51 -3.34
C ARG A 266 -20.48 -18.40 -4.56
N LYS A 267 -21.09 -17.87 -5.63
CA LYS A 267 -21.25 -18.60 -6.89
C LYS A 267 -19.90 -18.90 -7.54
N ALA A 268 -19.03 -17.89 -7.64
CA ALA A 268 -17.67 -18.06 -8.15
C ALA A 268 -16.89 -19.12 -7.37
N ALA A 269 -16.95 -19.07 -6.03
CA ALA A 269 -16.32 -20.07 -5.17
C ALA A 269 -16.88 -21.49 -5.35
N ALA A 270 -18.18 -21.63 -5.63
CA ALA A 270 -18.79 -22.93 -5.90
C ALA A 270 -18.39 -23.51 -7.26
N SER A 271 -18.12 -22.66 -8.26
CA SER A 271 -17.61 -23.06 -9.57
C SER A 271 -16.17 -23.56 -9.51
N ALA A 272 -15.33 -23.00 -8.64
CA ALA A 272 -13.93 -23.44 -8.47
C ALA A 272 -13.78 -24.86 -7.88
N ASN A 273 -14.82 -25.37 -7.20
CA ASN A 273 -14.80 -26.67 -6.54
C ASN A 273 -15.43 -27.79 -7.39
N GLN A 274 -15.81 -27.50 -8.63
CA GLN A 274 -16.38 -28.44 -9.61
C GLN A 274 -15.34 -28.84 -10.64
#